data_AF-A0A060Z8U0-F1
#
_entry.id   AF-A0A060Z8U0-F1
#
_cell.length_a   1.000
_cell.length_b   1.000
_cell.length_c   1.000
_cell.angle_alpha   90.00
_cell.angle_beta   90.00
_cell.angle_gamma   90.00
#
_symmetry.space_group_name_H-M   'P 1'
#
loop_
_entity.id
_entity.type
_entity.pdbx_description
1 polymer ?
#
loop_
_entity_poly.entity_id
_entity_poly.type
_entity_poly.pdbx_seq_one_letter_code
_entity_poly.pdbx_strand_id
1 'polypeptide(L)' 'MESLSNIIQLQSGIPQGSCLGPLLFSIFTKDIPLTLCKARVSMHADDSTLYTSATTATEMIATLNIKLQLVSD' A
#
# COMPACT_ATOMS: atom_id res chain seq x y z
N MET A 1 16.41 -40.10 -9.24
CA MET A 1 15.61 -39.83 -8.03
C MET A 1 15.97 -38.43 -7.60
N GLU A 2 15.08 -37.46 -7.85
CA GLU A 2 15.36 -36.04 -7.56
C GLU A 2 15.41 -35.83 -6.04
N SER A 3 16.44 -35.14 -5.54
CA SER A 3 16.53 -34.81 -4.12
C SER A 3 15.57 -33.66 -3.81
N LEU A 4 14.74 -33.84 -2.77
CA LEU A 4 13.89 -32.77 -2.24
C LEU A 4 14.75 -31.65 -1.64
N SER A 5 14.30 -30.40 -1.80
CA SER A 5 14.94 -29.24 -1.19
C SER A 5 14.66 -29.16 0.32
N ASN A 6 15.52 -28.44 1.04
CA ASN A 6 15.34 -28.21 2.48
C ASN A 6 14.20 -27.22 2.76
N ILE A 7 13.46 -27.43 3.85
CA ILE A 7 12.46 -26.47 4.34
C ILE A 7 13.18 -25.24 4.89
N ILE A 8 12.74 -24.05 4.47
CA ILE A 8 13.25 -22.76 4.94
C ILE A 8 12.10 -22.01 5.62
N GLN A 9 12.35 -21.47 6.80
CA GLN A 9 11.39 -20.62 7.51
C GLN A 9 11.36 -19.22 6.87
N LEU A 10 10.16 -18.76 6.51
CA LEU A 10 9.95 -17.43 5.98
C LEU A 10 9.87 -16.42 7.15
N GLN A 11 10.79 -15.44 7.18
CA GLN A 11 10.83 -14.41 8.23
C GLN A 11 9.93 -13.21 7.93
N SER A 12 9.62 -12.96 6.65
CA SER A 12 8.78 -11.85 6.22
C SER A 12 8.10 -12.16 4.89
N GLY A 13 6.94 -11.53 4.67
CA GLY A 13 6.11 -11.73 3.49
C GLY A 13 5.21 -12.96 3.58
N ILE A 14 4.63 -13.30 2.44
CA ILE A 14 3.69 -14.42 2.27
C ILE A 14 4.13 -15.26 1.07
N PRO A 15 3.88 -16.58 1.07
CA PRO A 15 4.14 -17.41 -0.11
C PRO A 15 3.29 -16.95 -1.30
N GLN A 16 3.96 -16.66 -2.44
CA GLN A 16 3.25 -16.32 -3.68
C GLN A 16 2.42 -17.52 -4.16
N GLY A 17 1.23 -17.25 -4.68
CA GLY A 17 0.27 -18.29 -5.08
C GLY A 17 -0.55 -18.87 -3.92
N SER A 18 -0.33 -18.42 -2.68
CA SER A 18 -1.21 -18.76 -1.55
C SER A 18 -2.60 -18.17 -1.75
N CYS A 19 -3.65 -18.99 -1.55
CA CYS A 19 -5.04 -18.54 -1.60
C CYS A 19 -5.37 -17.47 -0.54
N LEU A 20 -4.64 -17.45 0.58
CA LEU A 20 -4.79 -16.47 1.65
C LEU A 20 -3.96 -15.21 1.41
N GLY A 21 -3.04 -15.22 0.45
CA GLY A 21 -2.11 -14.13 0.21
C GLY A 21 -2.79 -12.77 0.00
N PRO A 22 -3.78 -12.66 -0.91
CA PRO A 22 -4.50 -11.41 -1.15
C PRO A 22 -5.23 -10.87 0.10
N LEU A 23 -5.82 -11.77 0.91
CA LEU A 23 -6.53 -11.39 2.13
C LEU A 23 -5.55 -10.86 3.19
N LEU A 24 -4.45 -11.59 3.43
CA LEU A 24 -3.42 -11.19 4.39
C LEU A 24 -2.78 -9.86 3.99
N PHE A 25 -2.50 -9.68 2.70
CA PHE A 25 -2.02 -8.41 2.16
C PHE A 25 -3.02 -7.26 2.42
N SER A 26 -4.31 -7.49 2.18
CA SER A 26 -5.36 -6.48 2.44
C SER A 26 -5.49 -6.09 3.91
N ILE A 27 -5.26 -7.04 4.83
CA ILE A 27 -5.23 -6.78 6.27
C ILE A 27 -3.97 -5.98 6.63
N PHE A 28 -2.81 -6.37 6.09
CA PHE A 28 -1.53 -5.72 6.35
C PHE A 28 -1.50 -4.24 5.92
N THR A 29 -2.13 -3.90 4.78
CA THR A 29 -2.15 -2.54 4.25
C THR A 29 -3.33 -1.69 4.72
N LYS A 30 -4.24 -2.26 5.52
CA LYS A 30 -5.48 -1.59 5.97
C LYS A 30 -5.24 -0.29 6.75
N ASP A 31 -4.04 -0.14 7.30
CA ASP A 31 -3.67 0.96 8.18
C ASP A 31 -3.26 2.20 7.39
N ILE A 32 -2.86 2.03 6.11
CA ILE A 32 -2.35 3.11 5.24
C ILE A 32 -3.36 4.26 5.09
N PRO A 33 -4.67 4.02 4.84
CA PRO A 33 -5.64 5.11 4.76
C PRO A 33 -5.89 5.81 6.10
N LEU A 34 -5.64 5.10 7.22
CA LEU A 34 -5.81 5.66 8.57
C LEU A 34 -4.64 6.57 8.95
N THR A 35 -3.40 6.18 8.62
CA THR A 35 -2.21 7.01 8.85
C THR A 35 -2.24 8.26 7.99
N LEU A 36 -2.75 8.15 6.76
CA LEU A 36 -2.92 9.25 5.83
C LEU A 36 -4.25 10.00 6.04
N CYS A 37 -4.71 10.15 7.29
CA CYS A 37 -6.00 10.73 7.69
C CYS A 37 -6.35 12.11 7.07
N LYS A 38 -5.35 12.88 6.61
CA LYS A 38 -5.54 14.17 5.94
C LYS A 38 -5.58 14.07 4.41
N ALA A 39 -5.33 12.90 3.84
CA ALA A 39 -5.30 12.64 2.40
C ALA A 39 -6.43 11.70 1.98
N ARG A 40 -6.91 11.88 0.75
CA ARG A 40 -7.79 10.90 0.11
C ARG A 40 -6.91 9.92 -0.64
N VAL A 41 -7.02 8.65 -0.27
CA VAL A 41 -6.22 7.56 -0.83
C VAL A 41 -7.17 6.47 -1.30
N SER A 42 -6.96 6.00 -2.53
CA SER A 42 -7.60 4.81 -3.06
C SER A 42 -6.53 3.74 -3.23
N MET A 43 -6.76 2.54 -2.72
CA MET A 43 -5.80 1.44 -2.80
C MET A 43 -6.42 0.25 -3.53
N HIS A 44 -5.60 -0.43 -4.33
CA HIS A 44 -5.95 -1.66 -5.02
C HIS A 44 -4.73 -2.57 -5.09
N ALA A 45 -4.78 -3.69 -4.36
CA ALA A 45 -3.58 -4.51 -4.14
C ALA A 45 -2.39 -3.61 -3.70
N ASP A 46 -1.23 -3.73 -4.34
CA ASP A 46 -0.04 -2.93 -4.08
C ASP A 46 -0.10 -1.49 -4.62
N ASP A 47 -1.05 -1.17 -5.50
CA ASP A 47 -1.21 0.18 -6.03
C ASP A 47 -1.97 1.10 -5.08
N SER A 48 -1.42 2.29 -4.85
CA SER A 48 -2.06 3.35 -4.05
C SER A 48 -2.07 4.67 -4.80
N THR A 49 -3.24 5.29 -4.90
CA THR A 49 -3.45 6.58 -5.56
C THR A 49 -3.88 7.62 -4.54
N LEU A 50 -3.06 8.67 -4.39
CA LEU A 50 -3.40 9.86 -3.61
C LEU A 50 -4.03 10.91 -4.51
N TYR A 51 -5.17 11.46 -4.11
CA TYR A 51 -5.90 12.45 -4.91
C TYR A 51 -6.52 13.55 -4.05
N THR A 52 -6.86 14.67 -4.69
CA THR A 52 -7.52 15.80 -4.05
C THR A 52 -8.44 16.52 -5.05
N SER A 53 -9.33 17.36 -4.54
CA SER A 53 -10.25 18.19 -5.33
C SER A 53 -10.19 19.61 -4.83
N ALA A 54 -10.12 20.58 -5.73
CA ALA A 54 -9.99 22.00 -5.42
C ALA A 54 -10.63 22.85 -6.53
N THR A 55 -10.84 24.14 -6.27
CA THR A 55 -11.44 25.05 -7.26
C THR A 55 -10.46 25.52 -8.33
N THR A 56 -9.16 25.53 -7.99
CA THR A 56 -8.08 25.93 -8.90
C THR A 56 -7.00 24.87 -8.98
N ALA A 57 -6.30 24.82 -10.11
CA ALA A 57 -5.16 23.92 -10.28
C ALA A 57 -4.03 24.23 -9.28
N THR A 58 -3.80 25.51 -8.96
CA THR A 58 -2.79 25.93 -7.99
C THR A 58 -3.08 25.39 -6.59
N GLU A 59 -4.33 25.50 -6.13
CA GLU A 59 -4.77 24.95 -4.84
C GLU A 59 -4.65 23.41 -4.84
N MET A 60 -5.02 22.75 -5.95
CA MET A 60 -4.89 21.30 -6.10
C MET A 60 -3.44 20.85 -5.97
N ILE A 61 -2.52 21.48 -6.70
CA ILE A 61 -1.09 21.15 -6.71
C ILE A 61 -0.48 21.40 -5.32
N ALA A 62 -0.76 22.55 -4.70
CA ALA A 62 -0.26 22.87 -3.37
C ALA A 62 -0.73 21.83 -2.34
N THR A 63 -2.01 21.49 -2.36
CA THR A 63 -2.60 20.50 -1.44
C THR A 63 -2.02 19.10 -1.67
N LEU A 64 -1.86 18.69 -2.92
CA LEU A 64 -1.32 17.37 -3.27
C LEU A 64 0.14 17.24 -2.84
N ASN A 65 0.96 18.27 -3.08
CA ASN A 65 2.37 18.29 -2.67
C ASN A 65 2.54 18.21 -1.15
N ILE A 66 1.72 18.94 -0.39
CA ILE A 66 1.70 18.86 1.08
C ILE A 66 1.36 17.44 1.54
N LYS A 67 0.36 16.80 0.90
CA LYS A 67 -0.05 15.44 1.25
C LYS A 67 0.96 14.37 0.84
N LEU A 68 1.70 14.57 -0.26
CA LEU A 68 2.77 13.68 -0.70
C LEU A 68 3.96 13.67 0.28
N GLN A 69 4.27 14.83 0.88
CA GLN A 69 5.31 14.91 1.92
C GLN A 69 4.99 14.02 3.12
N LEU A 70 3.71 13.86 3.49
CA LEU A 70 3.30 12.96 4.59
C LEU A 70 3.57 11.47 4.35
N VAL A 71 3.85 11.07 3.09
CA VAL A 71 4.13 9.68 2.70
C VAL A 71 5.65 9.42 2.61
N SER A 72 6.46 10.49 2.58
CA SER A 72 7.89 10.40 2.29
C SER A 72 8.77 10.32 3.56
N ASP A 73 8.16 10.36 4.74
CA ASP A 73 8.80 10.16 6.05
C ASP A 73 8.64 8.71 6.53
#